data_AF-A0A2M8ABX2-F1
#
_entry.id   AF-A0A2M8ABX2-F1
#
_cell.length_a   1.000
_cell.length_b   1.000
_cell.length_c   1.000
_cell.angle_alpha   90.00
_cell.angle_beta   90.00
_cell.angle_gamma   90.00
#
_symmetry.space_group_name_H-M   'P 1'
#
loop_
_entity.id
_entity.type
_entity.pdbx_description
1 polymer ?
#
loop_
_entity_poly.entity_id
_entity_poly.type
_entity_poly.pdbx_seq_one_letter_code
_entity_poly.pdbx_strand_id
1 'polypeptide(L)'
;MQKIKSNPIKTMLTISVGFLVVFIITKLNWALLVALVVGLIGLFSTFLSKQIEFLWLKLAWFLGLIVPNILLSAIFYLFLFPIAVLSKIFGKNDSFKLKNNSDSVFITSNKVFDKNSFEKPW
;
A
#
# COMPACT_ATOMS: atom_id res chain seq x y z
N MET A 1 18.50 9.28 12.95
CA MET A 1 17.42 8.33 13.35
C MET A 1 16.60 9.00 14.44
N GLN A 2 15.35 9.39 14.17
CA GLN A 2 14.48 9.94 15.22
C GLN A 2 14.29 8.88 16.30
N LYS A 3 14.64 9.20 17.55
CA LYS A 3 14.33 8.34 18.70
C LYS A 3 12.81 8.33 18.86
N ILE A 4 12.17 7.25 18.43
CA ILE A 4 10.76 6.99 18.71
C ILE A 4 10.59 7.12 20.23
N LYS A 5 9.74 8.06 20.66
CA LYS A 5 9.53 8.33 22.08
C LYS A 5 8.77 7.13 22.67
N SER A 6 9.50 6.18 23.26
CA SER A 6 8.93 4.97 23.88
C SER A 6 7.99 5.37 25.00
N ASN A 7 6.74 4.91 24.93
CA ASN A 7 5.74 5.15 25.96
C ASN A 7 5.13 3.78 26.32
N PRO A 8 5.80 3.00 27.19
CA PRO A 8 5.39 1.64 27.51
C PRO A 8 3.94 1.56 27.98
N ILE A 9 3.50 2.55 28.77
CA ILE A 9 2.13 2.64 29.30
C ILE A 9 1.10 2.77 28.19
N LYS A 10 1.36 3.62 27.17
CA LYS A 10 0.43 3.78 26.04
C LYS A 10 0.36 2.48 25.24
N THR A 11 1.50 1.82 25.01
CA THR A 11 1.54 0.55 24.29
C THR A 11 0.76 -0.55 25.01
N MET A 12 0.93 -0.69 26.33
CA MET A 12 0.16 -1.66 27.12
C MET A 12 -1.34 -1.35 27.07
N LEU A 13 -1.72 -0.08 27.17
CA LEU A 13 -3.11 0.34 27.05
C LEU A 13 -3.68 0.02 25.67
N THR A 14 -2.94 0.30 24.59
CA THR A 14 -3.35 -0.04 23.22
C THR A 14 -3.57 -1.55 23.05
N ILE A 15 -2.67 -2.38 23.60
CA ILE A 15 -2.81 -3.85 23.55
C ILE A 15 -4.06 -4.28 24.33
N SER A 16 -4.25 -3.78 25.55
CA SER A 16 -5.40 -4.11 26.40
C SER A 16 -6.72 -3.71 25.74
N VAL A 17 -6.80 -2.48 25.20
CA VAL A 17 -7.98 -2.00 24.46
C VAL A 17 -8.24 -2.83 23.20
N GLY A 18 -7.19 -3.21 22.46
CA GLY A 18 -7.32 -4.07 21.28
C GLY A 18 -7.95 -5.42 21.62
N PHE A 19 -7.49 -6.08 22.68
CA PHE A 19 -8.08 -7.34 23.15
C PHE A 19 -9.50 -7.17 23.71
N LEU A 20 -9.82 -6.04 24.33
CA LEU A 20 -11.20 -5.72 24.75
C LEU A 20 -12.15 -5.59 23.55
N VAL A 21 -11.72 -4.93 22.47
CA VAL A 21 -12.52 -4.85 21.24
C VAL A 21 -12.75 -6.24 20.65
N VAL A 22 -11.72 -7.09 20.62
CA VAL A 22 -11.84 -8.48 20.19
C VAL A 22 -12.84 -9.24 21.07
N PHE A 23 -12.82 -9.04 22.39
CA PHE A 23 -13.80 -9.63 23.32
C PHE A 23 -15.22 -9.18 22.99
N ILE A 24 -15.46 -7.90 22.68
CA ILE A 24 -16.80 -7.40 22.36
C ILE A 24 -17.37 -8.10 21.11
N ILE A 25 -16.53 -8.36 20.11
CA ILE A 25 -16.95 -8.98 18.85
C ILE A 25 -17.12 -10.49 19.00
N THR A 26 -16.15 -11.15 19.64
CA THR A 26 -16.06 -12.63 19.69
C THR A 26 -16.68 -13.24 20.94
N LYS A 27 -16.93 -12.45 21.99
CA LYS A 27 -17.39 -12.86 23.33
C LYS A 27 -16.54 -13.96 23.98
N LEU A 28 -15.27 -14.08 23.58
CA LEU A 28 -14.36 -15.11 24.09
C LEU A 28 -13.74 -14.69 25.43
N ASN A 29 -14.07 -15.40 26.52
CA ASN A 29 -13.58 -15.12 27.87
C ASN A 29 -12.05 -15.03 27.98
N TRP A 30 -11.32 -15.76 27.12
CA TRP A 30 -9.85 -15.72 27.08
C TRP A 30 -9.31 -14.35 26.69
N ALA A 31 -9.96 -13.64 25.77
CA ALA A 31 -9.53 -12.30 25.33
C ALA A 31 -9.62 -11.28 26.48
N LEU A 32 -10.67 -11.38 27.30
CA LEU A 32 -10.84 -10.53 28.48
C LEU A 32 -9.77 -10.79 29.54
N LEU A 33 -9.43 -12.07 29.81
CA LEU A 33 -8.37 -12.42 30.75
C LEU A 33 -7.01 -11.87 30.29
N VAL A 34 -6.69 -12.00 29.00
CA VAL A 34 -5.46 -11.45 28.42
C VAL A 34 -5.43 -9.92 28.53
N ALA A 35 -6.52 -9.23 28.21
CA ALA A 35 -6.59 -7.78 28.30
C ALA A 35 -6.36 -7.27 29.73
N LEU A 36 -6.92 -7.98 30.72
CA LEU A 36 -6.83 -7.65 32.13
C LEU A 36 -5.40 -7.89 32.66
N VAL A 37 -4.80 -9.04 32.34
CA VAL A 37 -3.41 -9.36 32.72
C VAL A 37 -2.41 -8.36 32.12
N VAL A 38 -2.54 -8.05 30.82
CA VAL A 38 -1.64 -7.08 30.16
C VAL A 38 -1.82 -5.68 30.74
N GLY A 39 -3.05 -5.27 31.04
CA GLY A 39 -3.34 -3.99 31.70
C GLY A 39 -2.72 -3.90 33.10
N LEU A 40 -2.85 -4.94 33.92
CA LEU A 40 -2.23 -5.03 35.25
C LEU A 40 -0.71 -4.97 35.17
N ILE A 41 -0.08 -5.73 34.27
CA ILE A 41 1.38 -5.70 34.07
C ILE A 41 1.85 -4.29 33.71
N GLY A 42 1.08 -3.58 32.88
CA GLY A 42 1.32 -2.18 32.51
C GLY A 42 1.33 -1.21 33.70
N LEU A 43 0.48 -1.46 34.70
CA LEU A 43 0.35 -0.63 35.91
C LEU A 43 1.42 -0.95 36.96
N PHE A 44 1.72 -2.24 37.18
CA PHE A 44 2.57 -2.67 38.28
C PHE A 44 4.06 -2.74 37.94
N SER A 45 4.44 -2.96 36.68
CA SER A 45 5.85 -3.19 36.31
C SER A 45 6.25 -2.42 35.07
N THR A 46 7.06 -1.37 35.28
CA THR A 46 7.68 -0.60 34.20
C THR A 46 8.75 -1.41 33.45
N PHE A 47 9.38 -2.39 34.11
CA PHE A 47 10.37 -3.28 33.48
C PHE A 47 9.73 -4.25 32.49
N LEU A 48 8.68 -4.97 32.91
CA LEU A 48 7.94 -5.87 32.00
C LEU A 48 7.29 -5.09 30.85
N SER A 49 6.73 -3.91 31.14
CA SER A 49 6.14 -3.06 30.11
C SER A 49 7.13 -2.71 29.00
N LYS A 50 8.39 -2.41 29.34
CA LYS A 50 9.43 -2.15 28.33
C LYS A 50 9.75 -3.38 27.49
N GLN A 51 9.76 -4.57 28.10
CA GLN A 51 10.04 -5.80 27.37
C GLN A 51 8.92 -6.15 26.38
N ILE A 52 7.67 -6.00 26.81
CA ILE A 52 6.51 -6.21 25.94
C ILE A 52 6.46 -5.14 24.85
N GLU A 53 6.74 -3.87 25.17
CA GLU A 53 6.85 -2.80 24.16
C GLU A 53 7.94 -3.11 23.13
N PHE A 54 9.11 -3.59 23.55
CA PHE A 54 10.18 -3.98 22.64
C PHE A 54 9.73 -5.09 21.68
N LEU A 55 9.08 -6.14 22.20
CA LEU A 55 8.55 -7.22 21.38
C LEU A 55 7.45 -6.71 20.43
N TRP A 56 6.57 -5.84 20.91
CA TRP A 56 5.51 -5.22 20.13
C TRP A 56 6.05 -4.36 18.99
N LEU A 57 7.07 -3.54 19.25
CA LEU A 57 7.72 -2.72 18.24
C LEU A 57 8.46 -3.57 17.21
N LYS A 58 9.08 -4.68 17.63
CA LYS A 58 9.73 -5.63 16.71
C LYS A 58 8.71 -6.28 15.77
N LEU A 59 7.54 -6.65 16.30
CA LEU A 59 6.43 -7.16 15.51
C LEU A 59 5.92 -6.11 14.53
N ALA A 60 5.70 -4.87 14.98
CA ALA A 60 5.25 -3.77 14.14
C ALA A 60 6.25 -3.45 13.01
N TRP A 61 7.56 -3.50 13.30
CA TRP A 61 8.60 -3.33 12.28
C TRP A 61 8.54 -4.44 11.22
N PHE A 62 8.38 -5.69 11.64
CA PHE A 62 8.24 -6.82 10.72
C PHE A 62 7.00 -6.70 9.83
N LEU A 63 5.85 -6.35 10.41
CA LEU A 63 4.64 -6.05 9.63
C LEU A 63 4.87 -4.86 8.69
N GLY A 64 5.61 -3.84 9.12
CA GLY A 64 5.95 -2.68 8.31
C GLY A 64 6.77 -3.01 7.05
N LEU A 65 7.48 -4.15 7.02
CA LEU A 65 8.17 -4.62 5.81
C LEU A 65 7.25 -5.41 4.87
N ILE A 66 6.28 -6.11 5.44
CA ILE A 66 5.39 -7.01 4.71
C ILE A 66 4.18 -6.25 4.14
N VAL A 67 3.54 -5.41 4.95
CA VAL A 67 2.31 -4.68 4.61
C VAL A 67 2.44 -3.82 3.35
N PRO A 68 3.52 -3.04 3.12
CA PRO A 68 3.64 -2.23 1.90
C PRO A 68 3.63 -3.08 0.63
N ASN A 69 4.28 -4.25 0.65
CA ASN A 69 4.31 -5.15 -0.49
C ASN A 69 2.93 -5.77 -0.76
N ILE A 70 2.23 -6.20 0.28
CA ILE A 70 0.84 -6.67 0.14
C ILE A 70 -0.07 -5.56 -0.37
N LEU A 71 0.02 -4.36 0.19
CA LEU A 71 -0.81 -3.22 -0.20
C LEU A 71 -0.56 -2.86 -1.67
N LEU A 72 0.71 -2.75 -2.07
CA LEU A 72 1.09 -2.43 -3.44
C LEU A 72 0.63 -3.51 -4.42
N SER A 73 0.82 -4.79 -4.06
CA SER A 73 0.33 -5.93 -4.84
C SER A 73 -1.19 -5.90 -4.97
N ALA A 74 -1.91 -5.65 -3.88
CA ALA A 74 -3.38 -5.57 -3.89
C ALA A 74 -3.86 -4.43 -4.79
N ILE A 75 -3.26 -3.24 -4.67
CA ILE A 75 -3.59 -2.08 -5.52
C ILE A 75 -3.27 -2.39 -6.99
N PHE A 76 -2.13 -3.03 -7.25
CA PHE A 76 -1.71 -3.40 -8.60
C PHE A 76 -2.72 -4.37 -9.23
N TYR A 77 -3.05 -5.47 -8.57
CA TYR A 77 -3.93 -6.48 -9.16
C TYR A 77 -5.41 -6.08 -9.17
N LEU A 78 -5.87 -5.27 -8.20
CA LEU A 78 -7.27 -4.86 -8.13
C LEU A 78 -7.58 -3.67 -9.05
N PHE A 79 -6.63 -2.76 -9.26
CA PHE A 79 -6.84 -1.54 -10.04
C PHE A 79 -5.95 -1.48 -11.29
N LEU A 80 -4.63 -1.43 -11.13
CA LEU A 80 -3.73 -1.14 -12.25
C LEU A 80 -3.77 -2.23 -13.33
N PHE A 81 -3.78 -3.49 -12.93
CA PHE A 81 -3.81 -4.64 -13.82
C PHE A 81 -5.08 -4.69 -14.68
N PRO A 82 -6.31 -4.65 -14.12
CA PRO A 82 -7.51 -4.64 -14.95
C PRO A 82 -7.58 -3.40 -15.82
N ILE A 83 -7.16 -2.23 -15.34
CA ILE A 83 -7.10 -1.01 -16.16
C ILE A 83 -6.15 -1.19 -17.34
N ALA A 84 -4.98 -1.78 -17.14
CA ALA A 84 -4.02 -2.05 -18.20
C ALA A 84 -4.55 -3.07 -19.22
N VAL A 85 -5.23 -4.12 -18.76
CA VAL A 85 -5.86 -5.12 -19.63
C VAL A 85 -6.99 -4.50 -20.45
N LEU A 86 -7.87 -3.71 -19.83
CA LEU A 86 -8.93 -2.99 -20.54
C LEU A 86 -8.32 -2.00 -21.54
N SER A 87 -7.31 -1.23 -21.15
CA SER A 87 -6.59 -0.32 -22.05
C SER A 87 -5.99 -1.05 -23.25
N LYS A 88 -5.45 -2.26 -23.06
CA LYS A 88 -4.90 -3.07 -24.15
C LYS A 88 -5.97 -3.62 -25.09
N ILE A 89 -7.16 -3.94 -24.59
CA ILE A 89 -8.27 -4.48 -25.38
C ILE A 89 -9.05 -3.37 -26.10
N PHE A 90 -9.33 -2.26 -25.41
CA PHE A 90 -10.15 -1.15 -25.91
C PHE A 90 -9.33 0.01 -26.48
N GLY A 91 -8.02 0.03 -26.26
CA GLY A 91 -7.10 1.03 -26.80
C GLY A 91 -7.04 0.93 -28.32
N LYS A 92 -7.81 1.77 -28.98
CA LYS A 92 -7.75 1.98 -30.44
C LYS A 92 -6.33 2.38 -30.83
N ASN A 93 -5.76 1.60 -31.74
CA ASN A 93 -4.61 1.87 -32.61
C ASN A 93 -3.51 2.72 -31.98
N ASP A 94 -2.42 2.04 -31.64
CA ASP A 94 -1.13 2.54 -31.19
C ASP A 94 -0.68 3.82 -31.93
N SER A 95 -1.23 4.99 -31.56
CA SER A 95 -0.88 6.29 -32.15
C SER A 95 0.60 6.61 -32.00
N PHE A 96 1.26 5.94 -31.06
CA PHE A 96 2.68 6.08 -30.76
C PHE A 96 3.58 5.02 -31.42
N LYS A 97 3.04 4.11 -32.27
CA LYS A 97 3.81 3.02 -32.91
C LYS A 97 4.83 2.38 -31.95
N LEU A 98 4.41 2.05 -30.73
CA LEU A 98 5.34 1.62 -29.67
C LEU A 98 5.94 0.23 -29.94
N LYS A 99 5.33 -0.53 -30.86
CA LYS A 99 5.84 -1.81 -31.34
C LYS A 99 6.42 -1.68 -32.75
N ASN A 100 7.69 -2.06 -32.91
CA ASN A 100 8.38 -2.08 -34.20
C ASN A 100 7.90 -3.25 -35.07
N ASN A 101 6.67 -3.17 -35.57
CA ASN A 101 6.07 -4.15 -36.50
C ASN A 101 6.18 -3.69 -37.97
N SER A 102 6.96 -2.66 -38.26
CA SER A 102 7.08 -2.10 -39.61
C SER A 102 8.54 -2.06 -40.03
N ASP A 103 8.83 -2.45 -41.28
CA ASP A 103 10.19 -2.40 -41.86
C ASP A 103 10.77 -0.98 -41.89
N SER A 104 9.92 0.04 -41.71
CA SER A 104 10.32 1.44 -41.73
C SER A 104 9.50 2.29 -40.77
N VAL A 105 10.18 3.23 -40.10
CA VAL A 105 9.55 4.27 -39.27
C VAL A 105 8.93 5.37 -40.14
N PHE A 106 9.35 5.47 -41.41
CA PHE A 106 8.85 6.48 -42.33
C PHE A 106 7.35 6.27 -42.63
N ILE A 107 6.59 7.37 -42.59
CA ILE A 107 5.17 7.40 -42.92
C ILE A 107 5.06 8.00 -44.32
N THR A 108 4.64 7.20 -45.30
CA THR A 108 4.38 7.69 -46.66
C THR A 108 3.15 8.60 -46.65
N SER A 109 3.38 9.89 -46.84
CA SER A 109 2.32 10.91 -46.90
C SER A 109 2.09 11.33 -48.34
N ASN A 110 0.99 10.88 -48.95
CA ASN A 110 0.51 11.39 -50.25
C ASN A 110 -0.30 12.68 -50.03
N LYS A 111 0.38 13.73 -49.56
CA LYS A 111 -0.25 15.04 -49.39
C LYS A 111 -0.41 15.71 -50.76
N VAL A 112 -1.63 16.05 -51.14
CA VAL A 112 -1.90 16.86 -52.34
C VAL A 112 -1.60 18.31 -51.98
N PHE A 113 -0.61 18.90 -52.66
CA PHE A 113 -0.23 20.29 -52.45
C PHE A 113 -1.18 21.21 -53.21
N ASP A 114 -1.95 22.00 -52.46
CA ASP A 114 -2.83 23.04 -53.02
C ASP A 114 -2.23 24.43 -52.76
N LYS A 115 -2.68 25.45 -53.50
CA LYS A 115 -2.19 26.83 -53.44
C LYS A 115 -2.16 27.38 -52.02
N ASN A 116 -3.18 27.08 -51.22
CA ASN A 116 -3.28 27.49 -49.82
C ASN A 116 -2.19 26.87 -48.92
N SER A 117 -1.55 25.78 -49.35
CA SER A 117 -0.43 25.16 -48.62
C SER A 117 0.86 25.97 -48.72
N PHE A 118 0.95 26.88 -49.70
CA PHE A 118 2.12 27.73 -49.93
C PHE A 118 1.96 29.14 -49.35
N GLU A 119 0.78 29.50 -48.84
CA GLU A 119 0.54 30.84 -48.28
C GLU A 119 1.24 31.07 -46.93
N LYS A 120 1.51 30.01 -46.17
CA LYS A 120 2.25 30.07 -44.90
C LYS A 120 3.26 28.92 -44.84
N PRO A 121 4.47 29.10 -45.39
CA PRO A 121 5.49 28.07 -45.45
C PRO A 121 6.26 27.85 -44.13
N TRP A 122 5.95 28.61 -43.07
CA TRP A 122 6.59 28.52 -41.75
C TRP A 122 5.73 27.76 -40.73
#